data_AF-A0A6N1AVE0-F1
#
_entry.id   AF-A0A6N1AVE0-F1
#
_cell.length_a   1.000
_cell.length_b   1.000
_cell.length_c   1.000
_cell.angle_alpha   90.00
_cell.angle_beta   90.00
_cell.angle_gamma   90.00
#
_symmetry.space_group_name_H-M   'P 1'
#
loop_
_entity.id
_entity.type
_entity.pdbx_description
1 polymer ?
#
loop_
_entity_poly.entity_id
_entity_poly.type
_entity_poly.pdbx_seq_one_letter_code
_entity_poly.pdbx_strand_id
1 'polypeptide(L)' 'MPPSRPRVPVPRPNFSKSRPTTATSAGVRPSPARVNGSALQKQAQWLARAADAERTGDGVEAELCRQYAEHWFRVSRGED' A
#
# COMPACT_ATOMS: atom_id res chain seq x y z
N MET A 1 13.23 9.73 -47.39
CA MET A 1 12.79 8.43 -46.85
C MET A 1 13.85 7.89 -45.91
N PRO A 2 13.57 7.65 -44.62
CA PRO A 2 14.48 6.90 -43.74
C PRO A 2 14.14 5.40 -43.71
N PRO A 3 15.11 4.49 -43.50
CA PRO A 3 14.91 3.05 -43.61
C PRO A 3 14.33 2.40 -42.34
N SER A 4 13.37 1.50 -42.55
CA SER A 4 12.75 0.63 -41.55
C SER A 4 13.76 -0.37 -40.98
N ARG A 5 14.03 -0.29 -39.67
CA ARG A 5 14.83 -1.31 -38.95
C ARG A 5 13.91 -2.37 -38.33
N PRO A 6 14.22 -3.68 -38.47
CA PRO A 6 13.44 -4.74 -37.85
C PRO A 6 13.69 -4.75 -36.34
N ARG A 7 12.59 -4.77 -35.56
CA ARG A 7 12.61 -4.74 -34.10
C ARG A 7 12.78 -6.17 -33.57
N VAL A 8 14.00 -6.54 -33.17
CA VAL A 8 14.28 -7.81 -32.48
C VAL A 8 13.79 -7.73 -31.02
N PRO A 9 13.11 -8.75 -30.47
CA PRO A 9 12.72 -8.78 -29.07
C PRO A 9 13.94 -9.09 -28.19
N VAL A 10 14.31 -8.16 -27.31
CA VAL A 10 15.35 -8.38 -26.30
C VAL A 10 14.74 -9.14 -25.11
N PRO A 11 15.31 -10.26 -24.64
CA PRO A 11 14.81 -10.97 -23.47
C PRO A 11 14.98 -10.09 -22.22
N ARG A 12 13.89 -9.82 -21.50
CA ARG A 12 13.95 -9.14 -20.19
C ARG A 12 14.38 -10.16 -19.13
N PRO A 13 15.43 -9.93 -18.34
CA PRO A 13 15.75 -10.79 -17.21
C PRO A 13 14.68 -10.64 -16.12
N ASN A 14 13.97 -11.75 -15.86
CA ASN A 14 12.94 -11.85 -14.83
C ASN A 14 13.62 -11.96 -13.45
N PHE A 15 13.79 -10.83 -12.75
CA PHE A 15 14.22 -10.81 -11.36
C PHE A 15 13.03 -11.09 -10.42
N SER A 16 12.39 -12.25 -10.54
CA SER A 16 11.49 -12.77 -9.50
C SER A 16 12.34 -13.33 -8.36
N LYS A 17 12.87 -12.44 -7.54
CA LYS A 17 13.45 -12.77 -6.23
C LYS A 17 12.27 -13.01 -5.28
N SER A 18 11.84 -14.27 -5.17
CA SER A 18 10.92 -14.69 -4.13
C SER A 18 11.62 -14.53 -2.78
N ARG A 19 11.24 -13.49 -2.02
CA ARG A 19 11.68 -13.31 -0.62
C ARG A 19 11.12 -14.49 0.18
N PRO A 20 11.96 -15.34 0.81
CA PRO A 20 11.44 -16.36 1.72
C PRO A 20 10.93 -15.64 2.97
N THR A 21 9.61 -15.59 3.13
CA THR A 21 8.99 -15.22 4.40
C THR A 21 9.19 -16.39 5.35
N THR A 22 10.07 -16.17 6.33
CA THR A 22 10.23 -17.03 7.49
C THR A 22 8.88 -17.25 8.17
N ALA A 23 8.39 -18.48 8.05
CA ALA A 23 7.24 -18.97 8.79
C ALA A 23 7.67 -19.18 10.24
N THR A 24 7.16 -18.34 11.15
CA THR A 24 7.10 -18.66 12.58
C THR A 24 5.63 -18.81 12.95
N SER A 25 5.31 -20.04 13.34
CA SER A 25 4.03 -20.54 13.82
C SER A 25 3.61 -19.84 15.12
N ALA A 26 2.38 -19.32 15.19
CA ALA A 26 1.49 -19.37 16.36
C ALA A 26 0.25 -18.50 16.15
N GLY A 27 -0.93 -19.12 16.22
CA GLY A 27 -2.20 -18.44 16.44
C GLY A 27 -3.05 -18.31 15.18
N VAL A 28 -4.05 -19.18 15.07
CA VAL A 28 -5.24 -18.98 14.22
C VAL A 28 -5.94 -17.71 14.71
N ARG A 29 -5.48 -16.56 14.21
CA ARG A 29 -6.33 -15.37 14.13
C ARG A 29 -7.18 -15.59 12.88
N PRO A 30 -8.52 -15.47 12.95
CA PRO A 30 -9.30 -15.45 11.73
C PRO A 30 -8.71 -14.32 10.88
N SER A 31 -8.16 -14.65 9.71
CA SER A 31 -7.88 -13.65 8.69
C SER A 31 -9.17 -12.85 8.56
N PRO A 32 -9.22 -11.57 8.95
CA PRO A 32 -10.41 -10.79 8.65
C PRO A 32 -10.50 -10.89 7.14
N ALA A 33 -11.62 -11.44 6.68
CA ALA A 33 -11.93 -11.53 5.26
C ALA A 33 -11.44 -10.24 4.64
N ARG A 34 -10.70 -10.33 3.52
CA ARG A 34 -10.28 -9.15 2.74
C ARG A 34 -11.51 -8.50 2.07
N VAL A 35 -12.56 -8.23 2.85
CA VAL A 35 -13.41 -7.08 2.67
C VAL A 35 -12.42 -5.93 2.76
N ASN A 36 -12.13 -5.29 1.63
CA ASN A 36 -11.50 -3.98 1.66
C ASN A 36 -12.25 -3.19 2.73
N GLY A 37 -11.61 -2.97 3.89
CA GLY A 37 -12.26 -2.32 5.02
C GLY A 37 -12.95 -1.07 4.52
N SER A 38 -14.14 -0.76 5.06
CA SER A 38 -14.90 0.41 4.63
C SER A 38 -14.00 1.65 4.62
N ALA A 39 -14.29 2.62 3.77
CA ALA A 39 -13.48 3.83 3.68
C ALA A 39 -13.26 4.48 5.06
N LEU A 40 -14.26 4.40 5.96
CA LEU A 40 -14.13 4.80 7.37
C LEU A 40 -13.12 3.95 8.17
N GLN A 41 -13.08 2.63 7.97
CA GLN A 41 -12.07 1.77 8.60
C GLN A 41 -10.66 2.11 8.10
N LYS A 42 -10.51 2.42 6.81
CA LYS A 42 -9.22 2.85 6.24
C LYS A 42 -8.80 4.22 6.78
N GLN A 43 -9.73 5.17 6.86
CA GLN A 43 -9.49 6.46 7.52
C GLN A 43 -8.96 6.26 8.94
N ALA A 44 -9.65 5.45 9.75
CA ALA A 44 -9.25 5.18 11.13
C ALA A 44 -7.86 4.50 11.21
N GLN A 45 -7.55 3.59 10.29
CA GLN A 45 -6.23 2.96 10.19
C GLN A 45 -5.13 3.98 9.90
N TRP A 46 -5.35 4.91 8.96
CA TRP A 46 -4.37 5.95 8.64
C TRP A 46 -4.18 6.95 9.78
N LEU A 47 -5.24 7.28 10.52
CA LEU A 47 -5.13 8.10 11.73
C LEU A 47 -4.31 7.42 12.83
N ALA A 48 -4.53 6.12 13.05
CA ALA A 48 -3.73 5.36 14.01
C ALA A 48 -2.24 5.36 13.63
N ARG A 49 -1.94 5.16 12.34
CA ARG A 49 -0.58 5.20 11.82
C ARG A 49 0.06 6.59 11.94
N ALA A 50 -0.70 7.66 11.74
CA ALA A 50 -0.20 9.03 11.96
C ALA A 50 0.23 9.24 13.42
N ALA A 51 -0.59 8.78 14.39
CA ALA A 51 -0.26 8.88 15.80
C ALA A 51 0.98 8.04 16.18
N ASP A 52 1.17 6.87 15.56
CA ASP A 52 2.39 6.08 15.74
C ASP A 52 3.62 6.78 15.18
N ALA A 53 3.52 7.36 13.97
CA ALA A 53 4.60 8.12 13.34
C ALA A 53 5.01 9.34 14.19
N GLU A 54 4.05 10.07 14.76
CA GLU A 54 4.30 11.16 15.71
C GLU A 54 5.07 10.69 16.95
N ARG A 55 4.72 9.53 17.52
CA ARG A 55 5.43 8.98 18.69
C ARG A 55 6.87 8.60 18.39
N THR A 56 7.14 8.13 17.17
CA THR A 56 8.50 7.84 16.71
C THR A 56 9.28 9.08 16.24
N GLY A 57 8.65 10.26 16.22
CA GLY A 57 9.27 11.51 15.77
C GLY A 57 9.37 11.66 14.25
N ASP A 58 8.65 10.84 13.48
CA ASP A 58 8.61 10.92 12.02
C ASP A 58 7.45 11.82 11.58
N GLY A 59 7.71 13.13 11.58
CA GLY A 59 6.71 14.14 11.21
C GLY A 59 6.28 14.08 9.74
N VAL A 60 7.12 13.57 8.84
CA VAL A 60 6.80 13.45 7.41
C VAL A 60 5.83 12.29 7.18
N GLU A 61 6.10 11.12 7.77
CA GLU A 61 5.17 9.99 7.71
C GLU A 61 3.85 10.34 8.41
N ALA A 62 3.87 11.08 9.53
CA ALA A 62 2.66 11.52 10.21
C ALA A 62 1.76 12.37 9.29
N GLU A 63 2.36 13.33 8.57
CA GLU A 63 1.61 14.20 7.64
C GLU A 63 1.11 13.45 6.42
N LEU A 64 1.92 12.56 5.84
CA LEU A 64 1.49 11.67 4.76
C LEU A 64 0.28 10.83 5.18
N CYS A 65 0.32 10.26 6.38
CA CYS A 65 -0.78 9.46 6.91
C CYS A 65 -2.06 10.29 7.10
N ARG A 66 -1.96 11.56 7.51
CA ARG A 66 -3.12 12.47 7.59
C ARG A 66 -3.75 12.72 6.23
N GLN A 67 -2.95 13.00 5.20
CA GLN A 67 -3.45 13.18 3.83
C GLN A 67 -4.20 11.94 3.33
N TYR A 68 -3.67 10.75 3.61
CA TYR A 68 -4.37 9.50 3.28
C TYR A 68 -5.68 9.34 4.08
N ALA A 69 -5.69 9.69 5.36
CA ALA A 69 -6.92 9.66 6.16
C ALA A 69 -7.99 10.60 5.58
N GLU A 70 -7.61 11.81 5.16
CA GLU A 70 -8.51 12.76 4.51
C GLU A 70 -9.05 12.26 3.17
N HIS A 71 -8.21 11.62 2.35
CA HIS A 71 -8.66 10.98 1.12
C HIS A 71 -9.73 9.93 1.42
N TRP A 72 -9.47 9.00 2.35
CA TRP A 72 -10.45 7.97 2.69
C TRP A 72 -11.72 8.54 3.34
N PHE A 73 -11.63 9.66 4.04
CA PHE A 73 -12.80 10.38 4.54
C PHE A 73 -13.68 10.89 3.39
N ARG A 74 -13.09 11.53 2.37
CA ARG A 74 -13.83 11.98 1.17
C ARG A 74 -14.46 10.80 0.43
N VAL A 75 -13.70 9.73 0.22
CA VAL A 75 -14.21 8.49 -0.40
C VAL A 75 -15.36 7.90 0.42
N SER A 76 -15.32 7.96 1.75
CA SER A 76 -16.41 7.47 2.61
C SER A 76 -17.71 8.25 2.46
N ARG A 77 -17.62 9.51 2.00
CA ARG A 77 -18.76 10.39 1.71
C ARG A 77 -19.24 10.30 0.27
N GLY A 78 -18.61 9.46 -0.56
CA GLY A 78 -18.91 9.34 -1.98
C GLY A 78 -18.27 10.43 -2.85
N GLU A 79 -17.28 11.14 -2.32
CA GLU A 79 -16.48 12.13 -3.05
C GLU A 79 -15.16 11.46 -3.48
N ASP A 80 -15.18 10.79 -4.65
CA ASP A 80 -14.01 10.21 -5.35
C ASP A 80 -13.90 10.76 -6.78
#